data_AF-A0A2E1CBY9-F1
#
_entry.id   AF-A0A2E1CBY9-F1
#
_cell.length_a   1.000
_cell.length_b   1.000
_cell.length_c   1.000
_cell.angle_alpha   90.00
_cell.angle_beta   90.00
_cell.angle_gamma   90.00
#
_symmetry.space_group_name_H-M   'P 1'
#
loop_
_entity.id
_entity.type
_entity.pdbx_description
1 polymer ?
#
loop_
_entity_poly.entity_id
_entity_poly.type
_entity_poly.pdbx_seq_one_letter_code
_entity_poly.pdbx_strand_id
1 'polypeptide(L)'
;MIGLLTTLGGISWDLEVRGILVVAVGTVVLVGSVWLIIATNSGARLSTLVTLAGLMGFMTILGISWWLYGTGWKGADPSWQTIDINVGDLSSSALMEARDLPDPEDLLSAYEMVVQSGDEIANLEFNKLPTESDYPELSLEDLAAIQADKQLRNETITHSELAAVSPSLAKSYGLDNLNGWRLLSTAESGDAQAQAIADVLAQTDLGFVSTADFKVLDSYTYGGKPELNDNPNRWDRISLWVTNSARITHPTRYAVVQLQRVVDQPSIPGVAPPRPVIDQDEPIVSTIMVRDLGTKRLRPALVTIGSFIIFLALCYWLHVRDKELMAKRQEFASTTE
;
A
#
# COMPACT_ATOMS: atom_id res chain seq x y z
N MET A 1 49.05 -23.98 -7.65
CA MET A 1 47.81 -24.72 -7.32
C MET A 1 47.22 -24.28 -5.97
N ILE A 2 48.02 -24.26 -4.89
CA ILE A 2 47.57 -23.79 -3.55
C ILE A 2 47.09 -22.33 -3.54
N GLY A 3 47.76 -21.44 -4.27
CA GLY A 3 47.34 -20.03 -4.42
C GLY A 3 45.99 -19.85 -5.13
N LEU A 4 45.68 -20.71 -6.11
CA LEU A 4 44.40 -20.66 -6.85
C LEU A 4 43.24 -21.17 -5.98
N LEU A 5 43.49 -22.24 -5.20
CA LEU A 5 42.53 -22.80 -4.25
C LEU A 5 42.19 -21.84 -3.10
N THR A 6 43.17 -21.07 -2.63
CA THR A 6 42.96 -20.06 -1.59
C THR A 6 42.22 -18.82 -2.11
N THR A 7 42.50 -18.37 -3.35
CA THR A 7 41.71 -17.30 -3.98
C THR A 7 40.27 -17.71 -4.29
N LEU A 8 40.04 -18.95 -4.76
CA LEU A 8 38.70 -19.48 -5.00
C LEU A 8 37.93 -19.70 -3.69
N GLY A 9 38.62 -20.14 -2.63
CA GLY A 9 38.06 -20.25 -1.29
C GLY A 9 37.64 -18.89 -0.70
N GLY A 10 38.45 -17.83 -0.93
CA GLY A 10 38.10 -16.47 -0.50
C GLY A 10 36.89 -15.88 -1.22
N ILE A 11 36.77 -16.11 -2.54
CA ILE A 11 35.61 -15.67 -3.35
C ILE A 11 34.30 -16.37 -2.93
N SER A 12 34.39 -17.60 -2.41
CA SER A 12 33.21 -18.34 -1.93
C SER A 12 32.63 -17.78 -0.63
N TRP A 13 33.44 -17.14 0.21
CA TRP A 13 33.06 -16.72 1.56
C TRP A 13 32.59 -15.26 1.66
N ASP A 14 32.93 -14.43 0.68
CA ASP A 14 32.46 -13.04 0.61
C ASP A 14 31.27 -12.91 -0.37
N LEU A 15 30.09 -12.61 0.19
CA LEU A 15 28.85 -12.47 -0.56
C LEU A 15 28.90 -11.31 -1.56
N GLU A 16 29.63 -10.22 -1.26
CA GLU A 16 29.71 -9.04 -2.11
C GLU A 16 30.57 -9.32 -3.34
N VAL A 17 31.77 -9.88 -3.13
CA VAL A 17 32.70 -10.24 -4.21
C VAL A 17 32.09 -11.29 -5.14
N ARG A 18 31.42 -12.29 -4.55
CA ARG A 18 30.69 -13.31 -5.32
C ARG A 18 29.58 -12.69 -6.17
N GLY A 19 28.80 -11.77 -5.60
CA GLY A 19 27.72 -11.06 -6.32
C GLY A 19 28.25 -10.33 -7.54
N ILE A 20 29.31 -9.54 -7.38
CA ILE A 20 29.94 -8.79 -8.48
C ILE A 20 30.47 -9.74 -9.56
N LEU A 21 31.16 -10.82 -9.17
CA LEU A 21 31.69 -11.80 -10.12
C LEU A 21 30.59 -12.52 -10.91
N VAL A 22 29.48 -12.89 -10.25
CA VAL A 22 28.33 -13.52 -10.93
C VAL A 22 27.73 -12.57 -11.98
N VAL A 23 27.56 -11.29 -11.64
CA VAL A 23 27.05 -10.28 -12.57
C VAL A 23 28.03 -10.04 -13.73
N ALA A 24 29.33 -9.98 -13.44
CA ALA A 24 30.37 -9.80 -14.45
C ALA A 24 30.41 -10.99 -15.44
N VAL A 25 30.44 -12.22 -14.93
CA VAL A 25 30.40 -13.44 -15.75
C VAL A 25 29.10 -13.50 -16.55
N GLY A 26 27.95 -13.22 -15.92
CA GLY A 26 26.66 -13.17 -16.61
C GLY A 26 26.64 -12.16 -17.76
N THR A 27 27.22 -10.98 -17.56
CA THR A 27 27.33 -9.92 -18.59
C THR A 27 28.23 -10.37 -19.75
N VAL A 28 29.41 -10.92 -19.44
CA VAL A 28 30.35 -11.42 -20.47
C VAL A 28 29.73 -12.57 -21.27
N VAL A 29 29.06 -13.51 -20.60
CA VAL A 29 28.45 -14.65 -21.28
C VAL A 29 27.25 -14.21 -22.10
N LEU A 30 26.35 -13.38 -21.55
CA LEU A 30 25.12 -12.99 -22.25
C LEU A 30 25.38 -12.01 -23.39
N VAL A 31 26.11 -10.92 -23.14
CA VAL A 31 26.37 -9.88 -24.15
C VAL A 31 27.57 -10.25 -25.02
N GLY A 32 28.63 -10.76 -24.40
CA GLY A 32 29.87 -11.09 -25.10
C GLY A 32 29.75 -12.28 -26.06
N SER A 33 28.93 -13.29 -25.74
CA SER A 33 28.71 -14.41 -26.69
C SER A 33 28.03 -13.94 -27.98
N VAL A 34 26.96 -13.15 -27.86
CA VAL A 34 26.25 -12.57 -29.01
C VAL A 34 27.18 -11.70 -29.83
N TRP A 35 28.01 -10.88 -29.16
CA TRP A 35 29.02 -10.06 -29.84
C TRP A 35 30.05 -10.90 -30.60
N LEU A 36 30.62 -11.95 -29.98
CA LEU A 36 31.64 -12.81 -30.60
C LEU A 36 31.11 -13.53 -31.84
N ILE A 37 29.89 -14.05 -31.77
CA ILE A 37 29.25 -14.74 -32.90
C ILE A 37 29.12 -13.80 -34.10
N ILE A 38 28.66 -12.56 -33.88
CA ILE A 38 28.49 -11.58 -34.96
C ILE A 38 29.86 -11.05 -35.44
N ALA A 39 30.79 -10.79 -34.50
CA ALA A 39 32.11 -10.23 -34.80
C ALA A 39 32.91 -11.13 -35.75
N THR A 40 32.78 -12.45 -35.60
CA THR A 40 33.51 -13.43 -36.40
C THR A 40 33.12 -13.37 -37.89
N ASN A 41 31.90 -12.98 -38.22
CA ASN A 41 31.42 -12.90 -39.61
C ASN A 41 31.40 -11.47 -40.17
N SER A 42 31.05 -10.49 -39.33
CA SER A 42 30.72 -9.11 -39.77
C SER A 42 31.74 -8.05 -39.33
N GLY A 43 32.78 -8.46 -38.59
CA GLY A 43 33.81 -7.58 -38.05
C GLY A 43 33.39 -6.82 -36.79
N ALA A 44 34.38 -6.46 -35.98
CA ALA A 44 34.20 -5.91 -34.63
C ALA A 44 33.37 -4.60 -34.58
N ARG A 45 33.45 -3.75 -35.60
CA ARG A 45 32.72 -2.47 -35.63
C ARG A 45 31.22 -2.68 -35.80
N LEU A 46 30.81 -3.59 -36.69
CA LEU A 46 29.39 -3.90 -36.91
C LEU A 46 28.81 -4.66 -35.73
N SER A 47 29.53 -5.67 -35.23
CA SER A 47 29.07 -6.45 -34.09
C SER A 47 28.83 -5.56 -32.86
N THR A 48 29.71 -4.58 -32.60
CA THR A 48 29.53 -3.66 -31.46
C THR A 48 28.23 -2.86 -31.58
N LEU A 49 27.93 -2.29 -32.74
CA LEU A 49 26.70 -1.53 -32.96
C LEU A 49 25.45 -2.42 -32.84
N VAL A 50 25.47 -3.60 -33.45
CA VAL A 50 24.33 -4.52 -33.44
C VAL A 50 24.06 -5.08 -32.04
N THR A 51 25.10 -5.52 -31.33
CA THR A 51 24.95 -6.05 -29.97
C THR A 51 24.50 -4.97 -29.00
N LEU A 52 25.02 -3.76 -29.08
CA LEU A 52 24.63 -2.67 -28.19
C LEU A 52 23.18 -2.22 -28.49
N ALA A 53 22.78 -2.18 -29.76
CA ALA A 53 21.39 -1.96 -30.15
C ALA A 53 20.48 -3.06 -29.58
N GLY A 54 20.86 -4.33 -29.73
CA GLY A 54 20.13 -5.47 -29.17
C GLY A 54 19.98 -5.39 -27.64
N LEU A 55 21.05 -5.03 -26.93
CA LEU A 55 21.03 -4.84 -25.48
C LEU A 55 20.10 -3.71 -25.06
N MET A 56 20.13 -2.55 -25.74
CA MET A 56 19.25 -1.42 -25.43
C MET A 56 17.78 -1.72 -25.75
N GLY A 57 17.51 -2.47 -26.83
CA GLY A 57 16.18 -2.98 -27.15
C GLY A 57 15.67 -3.95 -26.08
N PHE A 58 16.52 -4.88 -25.63
CA PHE A 58 16.21 -5.79 -24.53
C PHE A 58 15.93 -5.03 -23.20
N MET A 59 16.77 -4.05 -22.86
CA MET A 59 16.56 -3.19 -21.68
C MET A 59 15.29 -2.36 -21.77
N THR A 60 14.89 -1.94 -22.98
CA THR A 60 13.61 -1.26 -23.20
C THR A 60 12.44 -2.20 -22.90
N ILE A 61 12.48 -3.45 -23.36
CA ILE A 61 11.41 -4.43 -23.11
C ILE A 61 11.31 -4.76 -21.61
N LEU A 62 12.45 -4.99 -20.94
CA LEU A 62 12.48 -5.19 -19.49
C LEU A 62 11.98 -3.96 -18.73
N GLY A 63 12.42 -2.78 -19.16
CA GLY A 63 11.97 -1.50 -18.60
C GLY A 63 10.46 -1.33 -18.68
N ILE A 64 9.85 -1.60 -19.83
CA ILE A 64 8.38 -1.56 -19.99
C ILE A 64 7.70 -2.53 -19.03
N SER A 65 8.21 -3.77 -18.92
CA SER A 65 7.67 -4.76 -17.97
C SER A 65 7.77 -4.26 -16.52
N TRP A 66 8.95 -3.77 -16.11
CA TRP A 66 9.17 -3.22 -14.77
C TRP A 66 8.32 -1.98 -14.49
N TRP A 67 8.09 -1.13 -15.49
CA TRP A 67 7.27 0.06 -15.36
C TRP A 67 5.78 -0.30 -15.18
N LEU A 68 5.26 -1.22 -15.99
CA LEU A 68 3.87 -1.67 -15.91
C LEU A 68 3.58 -2.40 -14.59
N TYR A 69 4.42 -3.38 -14.26
CA TYR A 69 4.22 -4.21 -13.07
C TYR A 69 4.76 -3.60 -11.77
N GLY A 70 5.60 -2.56 -11.85
CA GLY A 70 6.24 -1.96 -10.68
C GLY A 70 7.20 -2.91 -9.98
N THR A 71 7.97 -3.68 -10.75
CA THR A 71 8.96 -4.67 -10.29
C THR A 71 10.39 -4.25 -10.68
N GLY A 72 11.40 -5.06 -10.35
CA GLY A 72 12.80 -4.77 -10.67
C GLY A 72 13.38 -3.64 -9.82
N TRP A 73 14.14 -2.73 -10.43
CA TRP A 73 14.69 -1.55 -9.75
C TRP A 73 13.62 -0.47 -9.57
N LYS A 74 12.66 -0.76 -8.71
CA LYS A 74 11.56 0.15 -8.35
C LYS A 74 12.00 1.20 -7.32
N GLY A 75 11.24 2.29 -7.24
CA GLY A 75 11.36 3.26 -6.14
C GLY A 75 10.64 2.81 -4.87
N ALA A 76 10.49 3.72 -3.91
CA ALA A 76 9.73 3.45 -2.69
C ALA A 76 8.28 3.08 -3.00
N ASP A 77 7.76 2.07 -2.29
CA ASP A 77 6.34 1.71 -2.30
C ASP A 77 5.52 2.76 -1.52
N PRO A 78 4.23 2.89 -1.81
CA PRO A 78 3.36 3.81 -1.07
C PRO A 78 3.23 3.37 0.39
N SER A 79 3.28 4.33 1.32
CA SER A 79 3.12 4.10 2.75
C SER A 79 2.34 5.24 3.40
N TRP A 80 1.77 4.99 4.57
CA TRP A 80 1.28 6.06 5.43
C TRP A 80 2.45 6.70 6.16
N GLN A 81 2.43 8.02 6.28
CA GLN A 81 3.42 8.78 7.06
C GLN A 81 2.68 9.62 8.07
N THR A 82 2.99 9.43 9.34
CA THR A 82 2.42 10.23 10.44
C THR A 82 2.97 11.65 10.39
N ILE A 83 2.05 12.61 10.33
CA ILE A 83 2.35 14.04 10.37
C ILE A 83 2.29 14.53 11.82
N ASP A 84 1.30 14.07 12.56
CA ASP A 84 0.94 14.58 13.87
C ASP A 84 0.25 13.48 14.69
N ILE A 85 0.52 13.44 16.00
CA ILE A 85 -0.21 12.60 16.96
C ILE A 85 -0.74 13.55 18.02
N ASN A 86 -2.06 13.68 18.04
CA ASN A 86 -2.76 14.59 18.93
C ASN A 86 -3.39 13.81 20.08
N VAL A 87 -3.40 14.38 21.28
CA VAL A 87 -3.99 13.80 22.49
C VAL A 87 -5.12 14.71 22.97
N GLY A 88 -6.34 14.20 22.92
CA GLY A 88 -7.55 14.90 23.35
C GLY A 88 -8.14 15.79 22.25
N ASP A 89 -7.61 17.00 22.08
CA ASP A 89 -8.24 18.06 21.30
C ASP A 89 -7.64 18.20 19.89
N LEU A 90 -8.37 17.72 18.88
CA LEU A 90 -7.99 17.80 17.46
C LEU A 90 -7.85 19.25 16.96
N SER A 91 -8.49 20.23 17.60
CA SER A 91 -8.37 21.64 17.21
C SER A 91 -6.95 22.18 17.31
N SER A 92 -6.12 21.55 18.14
CA SER A 92 -4.69 21.86 18.30
C SER A 92 -3.79 21.22 17.23
N SER A 93 -4.34 20.38 16.34
CA SER A 93 -3.56 19.65 15.34
C SER A 93 -2.78 20.57 14.40
N ALA A 94 -1.61 20.12 13.96
CA ALA A 94 -0.84 20.78 12.91
C ALA A 94 -1.58 20.82 11.55
N LEU A 95 -2.47 19.87 11.29
CA LEU A 95 -3.25 19.81 10.05
C LEU A 95 -4.56 20.59 10.24
N MET A 96 -4.76 21.67 9.46
CA MET A 96 -5.98 22.48 9.56
C MET A 96 -7.23 21.66 9.27
N GLU A 97 -7.17 20.78 8.26
CA GLU A 97 -8.27 19.92 7.85
C GLU A 97 -8.65 18.91 8.95
N ALA A 98 -7.72 18.49 9.82
CA ALA A 98 -8.03 17.58 10.93
C ALA A 98 -8.84 18.27 12.03
N ARG A 99 -8.73 19.59 12.16
CA ARG A 99 -9.47 20.39 13.16
C ARG A 99 -10.97 20.47 12.87
N ASP A 100 -11.34 20.21 11.62
CA ASP A 100 -12.74 20.23 11.19
C ASP A 100 -13.44 18.86 11.41
N LEU A 101 -12.70 17.83 11.83
CA LEU A 101 -13.30 16.54 12.20
C LEU A 101 -14.07 16.71 13.52
N PRO A 102 -15.37 16.35 13.58
CA PRO A 102 -16.15 16.43 14.81
C PRO A 102 -15.56 15.57 15.93
N ASP A 103 -15.68 16.04 17.17
CA ASP A 103 -15.26 15.26 18.32
C ASP A 103 -16.16 14.02 18.47
N PRO A 104 -15.60 12.85 18.85
CA PRO A 104 -16.39 11.63 18.98
C PRO A 104 -17.54 11.72 19.99
N GLU A 105 -17.42 12.59 20.99
CA GLU A 105 -18.47 12.83 22.01
C GLU A 105 -19.70 13.55 21.44
N ASP A 106 -19.56 14.31 20.36
CA ASP A 106 -20.67 14.97 19.68
C ASP A 106 -21.47 14.02 18.77
N LEU A 107 -20.89 12.85 18.48
CA LEU A 107 -21.52 11.82 17.67
C LEU A 107 -22.34 10.88 18.56
N LEU A 108 -23.48 10.44 18.05
CA LEU A 108 -24.26 9.37 18.69
C LEU A 108 -23.38 8.11 18.79
N SER A 109 -23.44 7.33 19.87
CA SER A 109 -22.67 6.08 19.91
C SER A 109 -23.13 5.13 18.80
N ALA A 110 -22.19 4.37 18.22
CA ALA A 110 -22.52 3.38 17.20
C ALA A 110 -23.56 2.36 17.70
N TYR A 111 -23.54 1.98 18.99
CA TYR A 111 -24.57 1.10 19.56
C TYR A 111 -25.95 1.76 19.59
N GLU A 112 -26.01 3.03 19.99
CA GLU A 112 -27.25 3.80 20.01
C GLU A 112 -27.83 3.99 18.60
N MET A 113 -26.97 4.16 17.58
CA MET A 113 -27.40 4.16 16.17
C MET A 113 -28.07 2.83 15.77
N VAL A 114 -27.54 1.69 16.22
CA VAL A 114 -28.14 0.37 15.94
C VAL A 114 -29.51 0.24 16.59
N VAL A 115 -29.61 0.61 17.87
CA VAL A 115 -30.86 0.51 18.65
C VAL A 115 -31.92 1.46 18.08
N GLN A 116 -31.56 2.68 17.70
CA GLN A 116 -32.50 3.70 17.21
C GLN A 116 -32.97 3.43 15.77
N SER A 117 -32.11 2.91 14.91
CA SER A 117 -32.40 2.78 13.48
C SER A 117 -33.38 1.65 13.13
N GLY A 118 -33.41 0.59 13.94
CA GLY A 118 -34.17 -0.62 13.61
C GLY A 118 -33.62 -1.39 12.41
N ASP A 119 -32.39 -1.13 11.96
CA ASP A 119 -31.74 -1.87 10.86
C ASP A 119 -31.60 -3.35 11.25
N GLU A 120 -32.19 -4.25 10.46
CA GLU A 120 -32.22 -5.68 10.76
C GLU A 120 -30.82 -6.28 10.81
N ILE A 121 -29.92 -5.91 9.88
CA ILE A 121 -28.57 -6.47 9.77
C ILE A 121 -27.75 -6.02 10.98
N ALA A 122 -27.80 -4.73 11.28
CA ALA A 122 -27.05 -4.17 12.40
C ALA A 122 -27.57 -4.70 13.75
N ASN A 123 -28.89 -4.85 13.92
CA ASN A 123 -29.47 -5.41 15.15
C ASN A 123 -29.16 -6.90 15.31
N LEU A 124 -29.11 -7.67 14.23
CA LEU A 124 -28.73 -9.09 14.29
C LEU A 124 -27.28 -9.28 14.77
N GLU A 125 -26.36 -8.40 14.36
CA GLU A 125 -24.96 -8.51 14.73
C GLU A 125 -24.65 -7.86 16.09
N PHE A 126 -25.21 -6.68 16.34
CA PHE A 126 -24.82 -5.81 17.47
C PHE A 126 -25.92 -5.58 18.50
N ASN A 127 -27.11 -6.19 18.38
CA ASN A 127 -28.19 -6.02 19.37
C ASN A 127 -28.92 -7.32 19.71
N LYS A 128 -28.40 -8.48 19.26
CA LYS A 128 -28.97 -9.79 19.58
C LYS A 128 -28.26 -10.41 20.79
N LEU A 129 -29.02 -10.63 21.86
CA LEU A 129 -28.54 -11.36 23.04
C LEU A 129 -28.91 -12.85 22.97
N PRO A 130 -28.01 -13.74 23.44
CA PRO A 130 -28.31 -15.17 23.58
C PRO A 130 -29.55 -15.42 24.45
N THR A 131 -30.39 -16.37 24.05
CA THR A 131 -31.56 -16.81 24.83
C THR A 131 -31.37 -18.24 25.33
N GLU A 132 -32.16 -18.70 26.32
CA GLU A 132 -32.15 -20.09 26.80
C GLU A 132 -32.30 -21.13 25.67
N SER A 133 -33.02 -20.78 24.59
CA SER A 133 -33.14 -21.65 23.42
C SER A 133 -31.82 -21.86 22.66
N ASP A 134 -30.92 -20.88 22.70
CA ASP A 134 -29.61 -20.95 22.03
C ASP A 134 -28.63 -21.81 22.84
N TYR A 135 -28.85 -21.89 24.16
CA TYR A 135 -27.97 -22.53 25.13
C TYR A 135 -28.75 -23.32 26.20
N PRO A 136 -29.45 -24.39 25.82
CA PRO A 136 -30.35 -25.12 26.72
C PRO A 136 -29.63 -25.89 27.84
N GLU A 137 -28.32 -26.10 27.70
CA GLU A 137 -27.49 -26.85 28.66
C GLU A 137 -26.80 -25.96 29.72
N LEU A 138 -26.85 -24.64 29.55
CA LEU A 138 -26.21 -23.68 30.46
C LEU A 138 -27.11 -23.35 31.64
N SER A 139 -26.49 -23.12 32.80
CA SER A 139 -27.21 -22.61 33.96
C SER A 139 -27.68 -21.17 33.71
N LEU A 140 -28.73 -20.73 34.42
CA LEU A 140 -29.23 -19.34 34.32
C LEU A 140 -28.16 -18.30 34.67
N GLU A 141 -27.25 -18.63 35.58
CA GLU A 141 -26.15 -17.76 35.99
C GLU A 141 -25.09 -17.64 34.88
N ASP A 142 -24.70 -18.76 34.28
CA ASP A 142 -23.74 -18.76 33.17
C ASP A 142 -24.31 -18.06 31.93
N LEU A 143 -25.61 -18.24 31.66
CA LEU A 143 -26.30 -17.57 30.57
C LEU A 143 -26.33 -16.05 30.78
N ALA A 144 -26.60 -15.59 32.00
CA ALA A 144 -26.55 -14.17 32.35
C ALA A 144 -25.13 -13.59 32.18
N ALA A 145 -24.09 -14.36 32.53
CA ALA A 145 -22.71 -13.94 32.33
C ALA A 145 -22.35 -13.78 30.84
N ILE A 146 -22.79 -14.71 29.99
CA ILE A 146 -22.58 -14.62 28.53
C ILE A 146 -23.40 -13.45 27.94
N GLN A 147 -24.63 -13.23 28.40
CA GLN A 147 -25.44 -12.09 27.98
C GLN A 147 -24.77 -10.76 28.35
N ALA A 148 -24.23 -10.64 29.55
CA ALA A 148 -23.51 -9.44 29.99
C ALA A 148 -22.23 -9.20 29.15
N ASP A 149 -21.43 -10.24 28.86
CA ASP A 149 -20.27 -10.13 27.96
C ASP A 149 -20.68 -9.70 26.54
N LYS A 150 -21.77 -10.28 26.01
CA LYS A 150 -22.31 -9.94 24.70
C LYS A 150 -22.83 -8.51 24.65
N GLN A 151 -23.50 -8.06 25.70
CA GLN A 151 -23.99 -6.69 25.84
C GLN A 151 -22.84 -5.69 25.89
N LEU A 152 -21.80 -5.97 26.68
CA LEU A 152 -20.59 -5.13 26.73
C LEU A 152 -19.95 -4.97 25.34
N ARG A 153 -19.82 -6.07 24.58
CA ARG A 153 -19.33 -6.02 23.20
C ARG A 153 -20.20 -5.12 22.32
N ASN A 154 -21.52 -5.24 22.45
CA ASN A 154 -22.48 -4.47 21.67
C ASN A 154 -22.41 -2.97 21.99
N GLU A 155 -22.24 -2.61 23.26
CA GLU A 155 -22.15 -1.23 23.73
C GLU A 155 -20.81 -0.57 23.36
N THR A 156 -19.74 -1.35 23.24
CA THR A 156 -18.40 -0.85 22.92
C THR A 156 -18.10 -0.88 21.42
N ILE A 157 -19.09 -1.06 20.54
CA ILE A 157 -18.82 -1.08 19.09
C ILE A 157 -18.37 0.29 18.59
N THR A 158 -17.51 0.29 17.57
CA THR A 158 -17.03 1.51 16.91
C THR A 158 -17.86 1.82 15.66
N HIS A 159 -17.83 3.06 15.18
CA HIS A 159 -18.49 3.41 13.93
C HIS A 159 -17.85 2.67 12.74
N SER A 160 -16.52 2.50 12.75
CA SER A 160 -15.79 1.73 11.73
C SER A 160 -16.23 0.25 11.68
N GLU A 161 -16.53 -0.37 12.82
CA GLU A 161 -17.12 -1.72 12.89
C GLU A 161 -18.56 -1.72 12.37
N LEU A 162 -19.36 -0.73 12.76
CA LEU A 162 -20.73 -0.57 12.27
C LEU A 162 -20.76 -0.41 10.74
N ALA A 163 -19.88 0.41 10.18
CA ALA A 163 -19.76 0.66 8.75
C ALA A 163 -19.31 -0.58 7.96
N ALA A 164 -18.62 -1.53 8.61
CA ALA A 164 -18.26 -2.81 7.97
C ALA A 164 -19.47 -3.75 7.81
N VAL A 165 -20.45 -3.66 8.72
CA VAL A 165 -21.63 -4.53 8.75
C VAL A 165 -22.83 -3.89 8.05
N SER A 166 -23.16 -2.65 8.38
CA SER A 166 -24.20 -1.85 7.72
C SER A 166 -23.65 -0.49 7.27
N PRO A 167 -23.00 -0.43 6.09
CA PRO A 167 -22.51 0.83 5.53
C PRO A 167 -23.64 1.85 5.26
N SER A 168 -24.83 1.38 4.90
CA SER A 168 -26.00 2.23 4.65
C SER A 168 -26.48 2.93 5.91
N LEU A 169 -26.43 2.25 7.05
CA LEU A 169 -26.80 2.83 8.33
C LEU A 169 -25.81 3.93 8.74
N ALA A 170 -24.51 3.67 8.66
CA ALA A 170 -23.48 4.68 8.93
C ALA A 170 -23.68 5.94 8.07
N LYS A 171 -24.03 5.76 6.78
CA LYS A 171 -24.35 6.87 5.86
C LYS A 171 -25.63 7.62 6.22
N SER A 172 -26.67 6.93 6.71
CA SER A 172 -27.89 7.62 7.14
C SER A 172 -27.67 8.59 8.32
N TYR A 173 -26.64 8.34 9.12
CA TYR A 173 -26.18 9.23 10.19
C TYR A 173 -25.13 10.27 9.70
N GLY A 174 -24.84 10.33 8.40
CA GLY A 174 -23.93 11.33 7.81
C GLY A 174 -22.44 11.04 8.00
N LEU A 175 -22.06 9.84 8.43
CA LEU A 175 -20.66 9.47 8.71
C LEU A 175 -19.79 9.36 7.45
N ASP A 176 -20.39 9.39 6.27
CA ASP A 176 -19.67 9.44 5.00
C ASP A 176 -19.16 10.85 4.63
N ASN A 177 -19.66 11.88 5.31
CA ASN A 177 -19.22 13.26 5.10
C ASN A 177 -19.33 14.12 6.38
N LEU A 178 -18.32 14.01 7.22
CA LEU A 178 -18.09 14.83 8.40
C LEU A 178 -17.14 15.98 8.04
N ASN A 179 -17.68 17.07 7.50
CA ASN A 179 -16.88 18.22 7.03
C ASN A 179 -15.79 17.85 6.00
N GLY A 180 -16.10 16.91 5.10
CA GLY A 180 -15.16 16.38 4.10
C GLY A 180 -14.39 15.13 4.55
N TRP A 181 -14.50 14.73 5.81
CA TRP A 181 -14.00 13.45 6.30
C TRP A 181 -15.01 12.33 6.07
N ARG A 182 -14.53 11.20 5.57
CA ARG A 182 -15.32 9.98 5.39
C ARG A 182 -14.86 8.94 6.41
N LEU A 183 -15.79 8.36 7.15
CA LEU A 183 -15.52 7.18 7.96
C LEU A 183 -15.11 5.99 7.07
N LEU A 184 -14.03 5.32 7.47
CA LEU A 184 -13.56 4.07 6.90
C LEU A 184 -14.10 2.91 7.71
N SER A 185 -14.58 1.87 7.02
CA SER A 185 -14.85 0.59 7.67
C SER A 185 -13.55 -0.09 8.12
N THR A 186 -13.64 -1.01 9.08
CA THR A 186 -12.48 -1.82 9.52
C THR A 186 -11.82 -2.61 8.38
N ALA A 187 -12.57 -2.92 7.32
CA ALA A 187 -12.04 -3.56 6.12
C ALA A 187 -11.19 -2.61 5.24
N GLU A 188 -11.50 -1.31 5.25
CA GLU A 188 -10.78 -0.30 4.47
C GLU A 188 -9.60 0.31 5.23
N SER A 189 -9.69 0.41 6.56
CA SER A 189 -8.74 1.15 7.40
C SER A 189 -7.50 0.33 7.82
N GLY A 190 -7.46 -0.98 7.55
CA GLY A 190 -6.44 -1.87 8.11
C GLY A 190 -4.97 -1.44 7.90
N ASP A 191 -4.62 -0.92 6.72
CA ASP A 191 -3.26 -0.42 6.44
C ASP A 191 -2.93 0.84 7.26
N ALA A 192 -3.90 1.76 7.38
CA ALA A 192 -3.73 2.98 8.16
C ALA A 192 -3.67 2.70 9.66
N GLN A 193 -4.54 1.81 10.16
CA GLN A 193 -4.55 1.39 11.57
C GLN A 193 -3.24 0.73 11.97
N ALA A 194 -2.70 -0.17 11.12
CA ALA A 194 -1.43 -0.83 11.39
C ALA A 194 -0.28 0.18 11.52
N GLN A 195 -0.22 1.18 10.63
CA GLN A 195 0.80 2.23 10.72
C GLN A 195 0.60 3.11 11.97
N ALA A 196 -0.62 3.52 12.25
CA ALA A 196 -0.93 4.35 13.42
C ALA A 196 -0.56 3.65 14.73
N ILE A 197 -0.89 2.36 14.87
CA ILE A 197 -0.51 1.53 16.02
C ILE A 197 1.01 1.48 16.19
N ALA A 198 1.75 1.26 15.09
CA ALA A 198 3.20 1.20 15.13
C ALA A 198 3.81 2.53 15.59
N ASP A 199 3.29 3.66 15.10
CA ASP A 199 3.80 4.99 15.43
C ASP A 199 3.46 5.40 16.86
N VAL A 200 2.26 5.06 17.35
CA VAL A 200 1.85 5.29 18.75
C VAL A 200 2.70 4.47 19.71
N LEU A 201 2.93 3.18 19.43
CA LEU A 201 3.80 2.33 20.26
C LEU A 201 5.28 2.74 20.21
N ALA A 202 5.70 3.42 19.14
CA ALA A 202 7.04 3.98 19.06
C ALA A 202 7.21 5.23 19.94
N GLN A 203 6.11 5.90 20.33
CA GLN A 203 6.12 7.08 21.20
C GLN A 203 5.96 6.68 22.66
N THR A 204 7.08 6.54 23.37
CA THR A 204 7.11 6.18 24.79
C THR A 204 6.41 7.19 25.70
N ASP A 205 6.31 8.45 25.27
CA ASP A 205 5.71 9.54 26.05
C ASP A 205 4.18 9.40 26.19
N LEU A 206 3.53 8.64 25.30
CA LEU A 206 2.09 8.35 25.37
C LEU A 206 1.74 7.26 26.39
N GLY A 207 2.73 6.52 26.90
CA GLY A 207 2.53 5.51 27.94
C GLY A 207 1.92 4.18 27.46
N PHE A 208 1.78 3.96 26.15
CA PHE A 208 1.39 2.67 25.58
C PHE A 208 2.61 1.75 25.41
N VAL A 209 2.57 0.57 26.01
CA VAL A 209 3.63 -0.44 25.93
C VAL A 209 3.25 -1.54 24.95
N SER A 210 1.95 -1.87 24.88
CA SER A 210 1.44 -2.96 24.08
C SER A 210 0.11 -2.62 23.39
N THR A 211 -0.25 -3.41 22.38
CA THR A 211 -1.56 -3.31 21.72
C THR A 211 -2.73 -3.70 22.62
N ALA A 212 -2.48 -4.24 23.83
CA ALA A 212 -3.52 -4.53 24.81
C ALA A 212 -3.91 -3.29 25.64
N ASP A 213 -3.07 -2.25 25.63
CA ASP A 213 -3.23 -1.07 26.48
C ASP A 213 -4.24 -0.06 25.91
N PHE A 214 -4.65 -0.24 24.66
CA PHE A 214 -5.57 0.64 23.96
C PHE A 214 -6.49 -0.12 23.02
N LYS A 215 -7.61 0.51 22.69
CA LYS A 215 -8.54 0.08 21.66
C LYS A 215 -8.53 1.10 20.52
N VAL A 216 -8.47 0.62 19.29
CA VAL A 216 -8.69 1.45 18.11
C VAL A 216 -10.19 1.75 18.03
N LEU A 217 -10.52 3.04 17.96
CA LEU A 217 -11.89 3.52 17.83
C LEU A 217 -12.24 3.57 16.33
N ASP A 218 -12.21 4.76 15.75
CA ASP A 218 -12.63 5.00 14.39
C ASP A 218 -11.47 5.44 13.49
N SER A 219 -11.66 5.24 12.19
CA SER A 219 -10.70 5.65 11.18
C SER A 219 -11.39 6.48 10.13
N TYR A 220 -10.84 7.64 9.82
CA TYR A 220 -11.40 8.59 8.87
C TYR A 220 -10.41 8.85 7.74
N THR A 221 -10.92 9.24 6.58
CA THR A 221 -10.09 9.66 5.44
C THR A 221 -10.58 10.98 4.86
N TYR A 222 -9.64 11.80 4.41
CA TYR A 222 -9.92 13.07 3.74
C TYR A 222 -9.17 13.14 2.41
N GLY A 223 -9.83 13.70 1.40
CA GLY A 223 -9.25 13.91 0.08
C GLY A 223 -9.03 12.60 -0.70
N GLY A 224 -7.91 12.51 -1.40
CA GLY A 224 -7.62 11.38 -2.27
C GLY A 224 -8.37 11.39 -3.61
N LYS A 225 -8.22 10.30 -4.37
CA LYS A 225 -8.86 10.18 -5.69
C LYS A 225 -10.36 9.95 -5.51
N PRO A 226 -11.21 10.49 -6.41
CA PRO A 226 -12.62 10.17 -6.39
C PRO A 226 -12.81 8.65 -6.47
N GLU A 227 -13.63 8.13 -5.57
CA GLU A 227 -14.01 6.73 -5.53
C GLU A 227 -15.32 6.54 -6.29
N LEU A 228 -15.66 5.27 -6.49
CA LEU A 228 -16.84 4.89 -7.22
C LEU A 228 -18.05 4.93 -6.26
N ASN A 229 -19.17 5.50 -6.70
CA ASN A 229 -20.41 5.51 -5.92
C ASN A 229 -20.90 4.08 -5.64
N ASP A 230 -21.72 3.90 -4.59
CA ASP A 230 -22.18 2.58 -4.11
C ASP A 230 -22.87 1.73 -5.18
N ASN A 231 -23.67 2.35 -6.04
CA ASN A 231 -24.39 1.69 -7.14
C ASN A 231 -23.99 2.28 -8.49
N PRO A 232 -22.78 1.98 -8.98
CA PRO A 232 -22.24 2.61 -10.16
C PRO A 232 -22.71 1.91 -11.42
N ASN A 233 -23.14 2.69 -12.41
CA ASN A 233 -23.37 2.17 -13.74
C ASN A 233 -22.04 1.88 -14.45
N ARG A 234 -22.08 1.11 -15.55
CA ARG A 234 -20.92 0.87 -16.42
C ARG A 234 -20.28 2.18 -16.88
N TRP A 235 -21.09 3.19 -17.18
CA TRP A 235 -20.63 4.51 -17.59
C TRP A 235 -19.86 5.24 -16.49
N ASP A 236 -20.26 5.11 -15.23
CA ASP A 236 -19.57 5.72 -14.10
C ASP A 236 -18.18 5.10 -13.92
N ARG A 237 -18.08 3.77 -14.05
CA ARG A 237 -16.79 3.06 -13.99
C ARG A 237 -15.85 3.51 -15.10
N ILE A 238 -16.35 3.59 -16.33
CA ILE A 238 -15.54 3.98 -17.49
C ILE A 238 -15.11 5.45 -17.35
N SER A 239 -16.03 6.34 -17.02
CA SER A 239 -15.76 7.77 -16.81
C SER A 239 -14.73 7.98 -15.70
N LEU A 240 -14.91 7.30 -14.56
CA LEU A 240 -13.98 7.37 -13.44
C LEU A 240 -12.59 6.84 -13.82
N TRP A 241 -12.52 5.72 -14.55
CA TRP A 241 -11.26 5.19 -15.03
C TRP A 241 -10.53 6.16 -15.97
N VAL A 242 -11.24 6.78 -16.93
CA VAL A 242 -10.66 7.77 -17.86
C VAL A 242 -10.17 9.00 -17.10
N THR A 243 -11.01 9.58 -16.25
CA THR A 243 -10.69 10.81 -15.50
C THR A 243 -9.56 10.60 -14.50
N ASN A 244 -9.54 9.47 -13.79
CA ASN A 244 -8.44 9.11 -12.88
C ASN A 244 -7.13 8.80 -13.62
N SER A 245 -7.20 8.25 -14.84
CA SER A 245 -6.02 7.99 -15.67
C SER A 245 -5.45 9.28 -16.28
N ALA A 246 -6.30 10.25 -16.61
CA ALA A 246 -5.90 11.55 -17.13
C ALA A 246 -5.33 12.50 -16.06
N ARG A 247 -5.56 12.21 -14.77
CA ARG A 247 -5.08 13.05 -13.66
C ARG A 247 -3.58 12.81 -13.42
N ILE A 248 -2.76 13.71 -13.96
CA ILE A 248 -1.28 13.65 -13.84
C ILE A 248 -0.85 13.85 -12.38
N THR A 249 -1.49 14.78 -11.66
CA THR A 249 -1.22 15.02 -10.23
C THR A 249 -2.11 14.13 -9.37
N HIS A 250 -1.57 13.70 -8.23
CA HIS A 250 -2.34 12.91 -7.28
C HIS A 250 -2.83 13.81 -6.15
N PRO A 251 -4.15 13.86 -5.89
CA PRO A 251 -4.66 14.56 -4.72
C PRO A 251 -4.12 13.90 -3.46
N THR A 252 -3.70 14.70 -2.50
CA THR A 252 -3.25 14.22 -1.19
C THR A 252 -4.41 13.53 -0.48
N ARG A 253 -4.10 12.42 0.19
CA ARG A 253 -5.07 11.67 1.00
C ARG A 253 -4.56 11.67 2.43
N TYR A 254 -5.40 12.12 3.34
CA TYR A 254 -5.13 12.02 4.77
C TYR A 254 -5.94 10.89 5.38
N ALA A 255 -5.45 10.36 6.49
CA ALA A 255 -6.17 9.45 7.35
C ALA A 255 -5.99 9.88 8.80
N VAL A 256 -7.04 9.76 9.59
CA VAL A 256 -7.00 9.92 11.05
C VAL A 256 -7.42 8.60 11.65
N VAL A 257 -6.61 8.05 12.54
CA VAL A 257 -6.95 6.86 13.32
C VAL A 257 -7.02 7.27 14.77
N GLN A 258 -8.16 7.04 15.40
CA GLN A 258 -8.39 7.35 16.79
C GLN A 258 -8.17 6.10 17.64
N LEU A 259 -7.47 6.28 18.76
CA LEU A 259 -7.17 5.24 19.72
C LEU A 259 -7.46 5.78 21.13
N GLN A 260 -7.92 4.93 22.01
CA GLN A 260 -8.15 5.30 23.40
C GLN A 260 -7.66 4.20 24.34
N ARG A 261 -7.19 4.61 25.51
CA ARG A 261 -6.67 3.68 26.51
C ARG A 261 -7.77 2.75 27.00
N VAL A 262 -7.36 1.53 27.34
CA VAL A 262 -8.21 0.50 27.91
C VAL A 262 -7.89 0.36 29.40
N VAL A 263 -8.93 0.17 30.21
CA VAL A 263 -8.78 -0.12 31.64
C VAL A 263 -8.02 -1.44 31.80
N ASP A 264 -6.98 -1.43 32.64
CA ASP A 264 -6.19 -2.63 32.91
C ASP A 264 -7.05 -3.71 33.58
N GLN A 265 -7.13 -4.87 32.95
CA GLN A 265 -7.95 -5.99 33.40
C GLN A 265 -7.06 -7.21 33.64
N PRO A 266 -7.09 -7.81 34.84
CA PRO A 266 -6.22 -8.94 35.16
C PRO A 266 -6.56 -10.15 34.27
N SER A 267 -5.63 -10.54 33.41
CA SER A 267 -5.76 -11.77 32.62
C SER A 267 -5.41 -12.97 33.48
N ILE A 268 -6.36 -13.86 33.72
CA ILE A 268 -6.14 -15.11 34.45
C ILE A 268 -5.65 -16.19 33.46
N PRO A 269 -4.48 -16.82 33.69
CA PRO A 269 -4.00 -17.90 32.82
C PRO A 269 -5.01 -19.05 32.71
N GLY A 270 -5.33 -19.45 31.47
CA GLY A 270 -6.27 -20.55 31.20
C GLY A 270 -7.72 -20.13 31.01
N VAL A 271 -8.04 -18.84 31.20
CA VAL A 271 -9.34 -18.24 30.83
C VAL A 271 -9.14 -17.35 29.61
N ALA A 272 -10.17 -17.19 28.79
CA ALA A 272 -10.14 -16.21 27.71
C ALA A 272 -9.86 -14.80 28.29
N PRO A 273 -8.94 -14.02 27.70
CA PRO A 273 -8.72 -12.65 28.13
C PRO A 273 -10.04 -11.88 28.14
N PRO A 274 -10.30 -11.06 29.17
CA PRO A 274 -11.50 -10.27 29.20
C PRO A 274 -11.45 -9.22 28.07
N ARG A 275 -12.62 -8.78 27.61
CA ARG A 275 -12.69 -7.83 26.49
C ARG A 275 -12.12 -6.48 26.91
N PRO A 276 -11.39 -5.79 26.02
CA PRO A 276 -10.89 -4.45 26.31
C PRO A 276 -12.08 -3.49 26.50
N VAL A 277 -12.13 -2.85 27.67
CA VAL A 277 -13.10 -1.81 28.02
C VAL A 277 -12.38 -0.47 27.99
N ILE A 278 -12.93 0.47 27.23
CA ILE A 278 -12.38 1.81 27.06
C ILE A 278 -12.40 2.55 28.39
N ASP A 279 -11.30 3.23 28.72
CA ASP A 279 -11.23 4.18 29.82
C ASP A 279 -11.77 5.54 29.35
N GLN A 280 -12.95 5.93 29.82
CA GLN A 280 -13.62 7.17 29.41
C GLN A 280 -12.94 8.43 29.98
N ASP A 281 -12.13 8.30 31.04
CA ASP A 281 -11.44 9.43 31.66
C ASP A 281 -10.14 9.79 30.92
N GLU A 282 -9.63 8.87 30.09
CA GLU A 282 -8.41 9.05 29.31
C GLU A 282 -8.71 9.67 27.94
N PRO A 283 -7.88 10.63 27.47
CA PRO A 283 -8.12 11.34 26.22
C PRO A 283 -7.94 10.44 24.98
N ILE A 284 -8.67 10.78 23.92
CA ILE A 284 -8.54 10.11 22.62
C ILE A 284 -7.24 10.55 21.94
N VAL A 285 -6.43 9.58 21.56
CA VAL A 285 -5.19 9.78 20.80
C VAL A 285 -5.50 9.66 19.32
N SER A 286 -5.32 10.74 18.57
CA SER A 286 -5.59 10.83 17.13
C SER A 286 -4.29 10.88 16.34
N THR A 287 -3.99 9.80 15.61
CA THR A 287 -2.83 9.73 14.73
C THR A 287 -3.23 10.21 13.34
N ILE A 288 -2.69 11.35 12.93
CA ILE A 288 -2.95 11.98 11.63
C ILE A 288 -1.83 11.63 10.66
N MET A 289 -2.20 11.04 9.54
CA MET A 289 -1.28 10.53 8.53
C MET A 289 -1.59 11.08 7.15
N VAL A 290 -0.55 11.24 6.33
CA VAL A 290 -0.66 11.46 4.90
C VAL A 290 -0.26 10.22 4.13
N ARG A 291 -0.96 9.94 3.02
CA ARG A 291 -0.58 8.87 2.11
C ARG A 291 0.56 9.34 1.21
N ASP A 292 1.77 8.87 1.49
CA ASP A 292 2.88 8.98 0.54
C ASP A 292 2.68 7.90 -0.55
N LEU A 293 2.64 8.33 -1.82
CA LEU A 293 2.49 7.43 -2.96
C LEU A 293 3.83 6.82 -3.41
N GLY A 294 4.93 7.34 -2.87
CA GLY A 294 6.29 6.94 -3.22
C GLY A 294 6.62 7.18 -4.69
N THR A 295 7.76 6.63 -5.12
CA THR A 295 8.26 6.75 -6.50
C THR A 295 8.37 5.39 -7.18
N LYS A 296 7.49 4.45 -6.84
CA LYS A 296 7.53 3.04 -7.28
C LYS A 296 7.86 2.87 -8.76
N ARG A 297 7.20 3.63 -9.63
CA ARG A 297 7.31 3.52 -11.10
C ARG A 297 8.31 4.49 -11.74
N LEU A 298 8.85 5.45 -10.99
CA LEU A 298 9.72 6.50 -11.56
C LEU A 298 11.03 5.91 -12.08
N ARG A 299 11.73 5.12 -11.26
CA ARG A 299 13.02 4.53 -11.64
C ARG A 299 12.91 3.60 -12.87
N PRO A 300 11.94 2.67 -12.94
CA PRO A 300 11.72 1.87 -14.15
C PRO A 300 11.38 2.71 -15.40
N ALA A 301 10.59 3.77 -15.24
CA ALA A 301 10.25 4.66 -16.34
C ALA A 301 11.50 5.35 -16.90
N LEU A 302 12.39 5.85 -16.04
CA LEU A 302 13.64 6.49 -16.46
C LEU A 302 14.56 5.52 -17.22
N VAL A 303 14.71 4.28 -16.74
CA VAL A 303 15.49 3.24 -17.44
C VAL A 303 14.90 2.92 -18.81
N THR A 304 13.57 2.83 -18.90
CA THR A 304 12.86 2.54 -20.15
C THR A 304 13.08 3.65 -21.17
N ILE A 305 12.84 4.91 -20.77
CA ILE A 305 12.96 6.07 -21.65
C ILE A 305 14.42 6.25 -22.10
N GLY A 306 15.36 6.13 -21.16
CA GLY A 306 16.80 6.23 -21.48
C GLY A 306 17.24 5.14 -22.46
N SER A 307 16.90 3.88 -22.19
CA SER A 307 17.25 2.75 -23.07
C SER A 307 16.58 2.86 -24.44
N PHE A 308 15.33 3.33 -24.50
CA PHE A 308 14.59 3.50 -25.75
C PHE A 308 15.20 4.58 -26.64
N ILE A 309 15.62 5.72 -26.06
CA ILE A 309 16.28 6.79 -26.81
C ILE A 309 17.61 6.29 -27.39
N ILE A 310 18.43 5.59 -26.58
CA ILE A 310 19.71 5.04 -27.03
C ILE A 310 19.49 3.97 -28.11
N PHE A 311 18.49 3.11 -27.95
CA PHE A 311 18.10 2.10 -28.94
C PHE A 311 17.78 2.75 -30.29
N LEU A 312 16.94 3.79 -30.30
CA LEU A 312 16.58 4.52 -31.52
C LEU A 312 17.81 5.17 -32.17
N ALA A 313 18.71 5.77 -31.38
CA ALA A 313 19.95 6.35 -31.91
C ALA A 313 20.84 5.31 -32.60
N LEU A 314 20.97 4.11 -32.03
CA LEU A 314 21.76 3.02 -32.61
C LEU A 314 21.12 2.42 -33.85
N CYS A 315 19.79 2.23 -33.83
CA CYS A 315 19.04 1.82 -35.02
C CYS A 315 19.20 2.84 -36.15
N TYR A 316 19.17 4.13 -35.83
CA TYR A 316 19.41 5.18 -36.80
C TYR A 316 20.83 5.11 -37.38
N TRP A 317 21.86 4.91 -36.56
CA TRP A 317 23.23 4.73 -37.04
C TRP A 317 23.40 3.49 -37.93
N LEU A 318 22.79 2.37 -37.56
CA LEU A 318 22.78 1.16 -38.39
C LEU A 318 22.09 1.41 -39.75
N HIS A 319 20.97 2.13 -39.74
CA HIS A 319 20.23 2.49 -40.96
C HIS A 319 21.05 3.39 -41.90
N VAL A 320 21.72 4.41 -41.35
CA VAL A 320 22.59 5.29 -42.15
C VAL A 320 23.72 4.47 -42.76
N ARG A 321 24.35 3.60 -41.98
CA ARG A 321 25.41 2.72 -42.47
C ARG A 321 24.92 1.79 -43.58
N ASP A 322 23.75 1.18 -43.44
CA ASP A 322 23.21 0.28 -44.47
C ASP A 322 22.96 1.02 -45.79
N LYS A 323 22.48 2.27 -45.72
CA LYS A 323 22.35 3.12 -46.92
C LYS A 323 23.70 3.39 -47.59
N GLU A 324 24.74 3.72 -46.83
CA GLU A 324 26.08 3.93 -47.38
C GLU A 324 26.64 2.67 -48.06
N LEU A 325 26.41 1.49 -47.47
CA LEU A 325 26.82 0.22 -48.06
C LEU A 325 26.05 -0.10 -49.34
N MET A 326 24.75 0.18 -49.39
CA MET A 326 23.94 0.03 -50.59
C MET A 326 24.42 0.95 -51.72
N ALA A 327 24.70 2.22 -51.41
CA ALA A 327 25.23 3.18 -52.39
C ALA A 327 26.58 2.72 -52.97
N LYS A 328 27.52 2.29 -52.12
CA LYS A 328 28.82 1.76 -52.57
C LYS A 328 28.69 0.51 -53.44
N ARG A 329 27.73 -0.37 -53.14
CA ARG A 329 27.45 -1.57 -53.96
C ARG A 329 26.89 -1.18 -55.34
N GLN A 330 26.02 -0.16 -55.40
CA GLN A 330 25.49 0.35 -56.66
C GLN A 330 26.59 0.99 -57.51
N GLU A 331 27.45 1.82 -56.91
CA GLU A 331 28.62 2.38 -57.59
C GLU A 331 29.51 1.27 -58.18
N PHE A 332 29.86 0.26 -57.37
CA PHE A 332 30.67 -0.87 -57.83
C PHE A 332 30.05 -1.62 -59.00
N ALA A 333 28.74 -1.91 -58.93
CA ALA A 333 28.01 -2.57 -60.01
C ALA A 333 28.07 -1.75 -61.31
N SER A 334 27.85 -0.43 -61.21
CA SER A 334 27.89 0.48 -62.36
C SER A 334 29.27 0.64 -62.99
N THR A 335 30.37 0.45 -62.24
CA THR A 335 31.74 0.48 -62.78
C THR A 335 32.20 -0.84 -63.42
N THR A 336 31.45 -1.93 -63.24
CA THR A 336 31.84 -3.26 -63.73
C THR A 336 31.09 -3.65 -65.02
N GLU A 337 30.01 -2.92 -65.36
CA GLU A 337 29.36 -2.94 -66.68
C GLU A 337 30.05 -1.97 -67.66
#